data_AF-A0AAX4KIS9-F1
#
_entry.id   AF-A0AAX4KIS9-F1
#
_cell.length_a   1.000
_cell.length_b   1.000
_cell.length_c   1.000
_cell.angle_alpha   90.00
_cell.angle_beta   90.00
_cell.angle_gamma   90.00
#
_symmetry.space_group_name_H-M   'P 1'
#
loop_
_entity.id
_entity.type
_entity.pdbx_description
1 polymer ?
#
loop_
_entity_poly.entity_id
_entity_poly.type
_entity_poly.pdbx_seq_one_letter_code
_entity_poly.pdbx_strand_id
1 'polypeptide(L)' 'MPSGNFRFKVRPRKDQIIVPCAPELTTLLACFATTGDLRHTAACADSAKALQNCMSNRHVAGGKGKSSINHLLGKIRR' A
#
# COMPACT_ATOMS: atom_id res chain seq x y z
N MET A 1 -14.00 -37.56 -12.69
CA MET A 1 -12.60 -37.15 -12.46
C MET A 1 -12.17 -36.28 -13.63
N PRO A 2 -11.81 -35.00 -13.48
CA PRO A 2 -11.42 -34.22 -14.65
C PRO A 2 -10.00 -34.62 -15.08
N SER A 3 -9.93 -35.36 -16.17
CA SER A 3 -8.77 -35.57 -17.03
C SER A 3 -8.73 -34.45 -18.08
N GLY A 4 -7.59 -33.77 -18.23
CA GLY A 4 -7.36 -32.80 -19.32
C GLY A 4 -6.41 -31.67 -18.95
N ASN A 5 -5.15 -31.74 -19.40
CA ASN A 5 -4.12 -30.68 -19.42
C ASN A 5 -4.06 -29.76 -18.17
N PHE A 6 -3.42 -30.22 -17.10
CA PHE A 6 -3.12 -29.37 -15.93
C PHE A 6 -2.06 -28.32 -16.28
N ARG A 7 -2.50 -27.09 -16.56
CA ARG A 7 -1.62 -25.93 -16.69
C ARG A 7 -1.36 -25.33 -15.31
N PHE A 8 -0.12 -25.43 -14.83
CA PHE A 8 0.28 -24.79 -13.59
C PHE A 8 0.21 -23.27 -13.74
N LYS A 9 -0.70 -22.64 -12.98
CA LYS A 9 -0.86 -21.19 -12.91
C LYS A 9 -1.11 -20.78 -11.47
N VAL A 10 -0.38 -19.78 -11.00
CA VAL A 10 -0.58 -19.18 -9.68
C VAL A 10 -1.59 -18.05 -9.81
N ARG A 11 -2.54 -18.00 -8.87
CA ARG A 11 -3.48 -16.89 -8.76
C ARG A 11 -2.71 -15.63 -8.35
N PRO A 12 -2.78 -14.53 -9.13
CA PRO A 12 -2.08 -13.31 -8.78
C PRO A 12 -2.56 -12.82 -7.42
N ARG A 13 -1.61 -12.57 -6.51
CA ARG A 13 -1.90 -11.89 -5.25
C ARG A 13 -1.88 -10.39 -5.50
N LYS A 14 -2.80 -9.67 -4.85
CA LYS A 14 -2.76 -8.22 -4.82
C LYS A 14 -1.54 -7.82 -4.00
N ASP A 15 -0.62 -7.07 -4.60
CA ASP A 15 0.54 -6.57 -3.88
C ASP A 15 0.08 -5.67 -2.73
N GLN A 16 0.84 -5.72 -1.63
CA GLN A 16 0.61 -4.83 -0.50
C GLN A 16 0.82 -3.39 -0.97
N ILE A 17 -0.26 -2.62 -0.90
CA ILE A 17 -0.23 -1.19 -1.18
C ILE A 17 0.46 -0.55 0.02
N ILE A 18 1.74 -0.21 -0.13
CA ILE A 18 2.47 0.54 0.88
C ILE A 18 2.10 2.01 0.67
N VAL A 19 1.33 2.56 1.60
CA VAL A 19 0.97 3.99 1.60
C VAL A 19 2.04 4.73 2.43
N PRO A 20 2.92 5.51 1.81
CA PRO A 20 4.14 6.02 2.46
C PRO A 20 3.90 7.04 3.58
N CYS A 21 2.72 7.67 3.63
CA CYS A 21 2.34 8.64 4.66
C CYS A 21 1.15 8.21 5.53
N ALA A 22 0.76 6.93 5.45
CA ALA A 22 -0.28 6.38 6.34
C ALA A 22 0.02 6.55 7.84
N PRO A 23 1.25 6.31 8.36
CA PRO A 23 1.49 6.44 9.80
C PRO A 23 1.32 7.88 10.28
N GLU A 24 1.91 8.86 9.57
CA GLU A 24 1.79 10.29 9.91
C GLU A 24 0.34 10.81 9.80
N LEU A 25 -0.46 10.20 8.94
CA LEU A 25 -1.88 10.53 8.84
C LEU A 25 -2.64 9.97 10.04
N THR A 26 -2.36 8.73 10.45
CA THR A 26 -3.03 8.12 11.61
C THR A 26 -2.72 8.84 12.91
N THR A 27 -1.51 9.38 13.09
CA THR A 27 -1.15 10.17 14.28
C THR A 27 -1.91 11.50 14.31
N LEU A 28 -2.08 12.15 13.17
CA LEU A 28 -2.86 13.38 13.03
C LEU A 28 -4.35 13.12 13.35
N LEU A 29 -4.92 12.04 12.80
CA LEU A 29 -6.30 11.63 13.08
C LEU A 29 -6.51 11.25 14.56
N ALA A 30 -5.53 10.57 15.18
CA ALA A 30 -5.58 10.26 16.61
C ALA A 30 -5.60 11.54 17.44
N CYS A 31 -4.79 12.54 17.08
CA CYS A 31 -4.80 13.84 17.75
C CYS A 31 -6.16 14.54 17.64
N PHE A 32 -6.77 14.56 16.45
CA PHE A 32 -8.12 15.10 16.27
C PHE A 32 -9.19 14.33 17.06
N ALA A 33 -9.05 13.02 17.19
CA ALA A 33 -9.97 12.20 18.00
C ALA A 33 -9.85 12.54 19.49
N THR A 34 -8.64 12.86 19.98
CA THR A 34 -8.42 13.21 21.39
C THR A 34 -8.83 14.63 21.75
N THR A 35 -8.63 15.59 20.86
CA THR A 35 -8.92 17.01 21.12
C THR A 35 -10.36 17.37 20.78
N GLY A 36 -11.03 16.56 19.94
CA GLY A 36 -12.37 16.88 19.41
C GLY A 36 -12.36 18.04 18.42
N ASP A 37 -11.18 18.54 18.06
CA ASP A 37 -11.00 19.74 17.26
C ASP A 37 -10.71 19.38 15.80
N LEU A 38 -11.76 19.36 14.98
CA LEU A 38 -11.65 19.20 13.53
C LEU A 38 -11.13 20.47 12.83
N ARG A 39 -11.16 21.62 13.53
CA ARG A 39 -10.82 22.94 12.97
C ARG A 39 -9.63 23.63 13.64
N HIS A 40 -9.19 23.19 14.82
CA HIS A 40 -8.03 23.76 15.49
C HIS A 40 -6.81 22.89 15.24
N THR A 41 -6.08 23.27 14.19
CA THR A 41 -4.76 22.71 13.87
C THR A 41 -3.69 23.10 14.88
N ALA A 42 -3.96 24.02 15.82
CA ALA A 42 -2.96 24.48 16.80
C ALA A 42 -2.52 23.36 17.76
N ALA A 43 -3.47 22.55 18.27
CA ALA A 43 -3.17 21.44 19.17
C ALA A 43 -2.49 20.25 18.45
N CYS A 44 -2.76 20.09 17.16
CA CYS A 44 -2.21 19.03 16.31
C CYS A 44 -1.21 19.56 15.27
N ALA A 45 -0.56 20.70 15.55
CA ALA A 45 0.28 21.40 14.58
C ALA A 45 1.52 20.59 14.20
N ASP A 46 2.09 19.87 15.16
CA ASP A 46 3.31 19.09 14.94
C ASP A 46 3.04 17.81 14.14
N SER A 47 1.91 17.14 14.39
CA SER A 47 1.48 16.00 13.57
C SER A 47 1.09 16.43 12.14
N ALA A 48 0.50 17.62 11.98
CA ALA A 48 0.24 18.22 10.67
C ALA A 48 1.52 18.54 9.89
N LYS A 49 2.54 19.10 10.55
CA LYS A 49 3.86 19.36 9.92
C LYS A 49 4.55 18.05 9.51
N ALA A 50 4.48 17.00 10.34
CA ALA A 50 5.05 15.70 10.02
C ALA A 50 4.40 15.08 8.77
N LEU A 51 3.08 15.16 8.66
CA LEU A 51 2.34 14.73 7.47
C LEU A 51 2.70 15.56 6.24
N GLN A 52 2.74 16.89 6.36
CA GLN A 52 3.15 17.79 5.29
C GLN A 52 4.54 17.44 4.76
N ASN A 53 5.50 17.21 5.66
CA ASN A 53 6.87 16.82 5.32
C ASN A 53 6.92 15.46 4.61
N CYS A 54 6.13 14.49 5.07
CA CYS A 54 6.03 13.19 4.42
C CYS A 54 5.49 13.32 2.99
N MET A 55 4.39 14.05 2.80
CA MET A 55 3.76 14.23 1.48
C MET A 55 4.64 15.02 0.52
N SER A 56 5.37 16.03 1.02
CA SER A 56 6.24 16.88 0.20
C SER A 56 7.46 16.12 -0.34
N ASN A 57 7.94 15.10 0.39
CA ASN A 57 9.23 14.47 0.11
C ASN A 57 9.10 13.08 -0.56
N ARG A 58 7.92 12.46 -0.55
CA ARG A 58 7.72 11.09 -1.03
C ARG A 58 7.08 11.05 -2.42
N HIS A 59 7.90 10.76 -3.43
CA HIS A 59 7.39 10.36 -4.75
C HIS A 59 6.72 8.97 -4.64
N VAL A 60 5.53 8.83 -5.22
CA VAL A 60 4.83 7.54 -5.35
C VAL A 60 5.73 6.63 -6.19
N ALA A 61 6.42 5.70 -5.54
CA ALA A 61 7.18 4.67 -6.24
C ALA A 61 6.19 3.91 -7.13
N GLY A 62 6.42 3.96 -8.44
CA GLY A 62 5.58 3.30 -9.43
C GLY A 62 5.35 1.83 -9.09
N GLY A 63 4.17 1.31 -9.44
CA GLY A 63 3.80 -0.07 -9.16
C GLY A 63 4.89 -1.05 -9.62
N LYS A 64 5.21 -2.03 -8.77
CA LYS A 64 6.18 -3.08 -9.11
C LYS A 64 5.76 -3.78 -10.40
N GLY A 65 6.73 -4.08 -11.26
CA GLY A 65 6.51 -4.82 -12.50
C GLY A 65 5.86 -6.18 -12.24
N LYS A 66 5.00 -6.62 -13.16
CA LYS A 66 4.31 -7.92 -13.04
C LYS A 66 5.34 -9.05 -12.98
N SER A 67 5.17 -9.98 -12.03
CA SER A 67 6.04 -11.14 -11.90
C SER A 67 5.89 -12.15 -13.06
N SER A 68 7.01 -12.65 -13.57
CA SER A 68 7.08 -13.62 -14.68
C SER A 68 6.80 -15.08 -14.29
N ILE A 69 6.38 -15.34 -13.04
CA ILE A 69 6.18 -16.71 -12.51
C ILE A 69 5.22 -17.54 -13.37
N ASN A 70 4.09 -16.97 -13.79
CA ASN A 70 3.10 -17.69 -14.61
C ASN A 70 3.62 -18.02 -16.02
N HIS A 71 4.57 -17.24 -16.53
CA HIS A 71 5.25 -17.55 -17.79
C HIS A 71 6.18 -18.76 -17.62
N LEU A 72 6.97 -18.78 -16.53
CA LEU A 72 7.89 -19.89 -16.23
C LEU A 72 7.15 -21.20 -15.94
N LEU A 73 6.08 -21.16 -15.15
CA LEU A 73 5.26 -22.33 -14.84
C LEU A 73 4.53 -22.90 -16.08
N GLY A 74 4.18 -22.06 -17.05
CA GLY A 74 3.63 -22.51 -18.32
C GLY A 74 4.65 -23.24 -19.21
N LYS A 75 5.95 -22.98 -19.02
CA LYS A 75 7.04 -23.63 -19.76
C LYS A 75 7.38 -25.00 -19.19
N ILE A 76 7.16 -25.22 -17.89
CA ILE A 76 7.34 -26.52 -17.22
C ILE A 76 6.10 -27.38 -17.52
N ARG A 77 5.99 -27.87 -18.76
CA ARG A 77 5.06 -28.95 -19.13
C ARG A 77 5.74 -30.28 -18.78
N ARG A 78 5.11 -31.09 -17.94
CA ARG A 78 5.28 -32.55 -17.95
C ARG A 78 4.08 -33.15 -18.65
#